data_AF-A0A0F9WA65-F1
#
_entry.id   AF-A0A0F9WA65-F1
#
_cell.length_a   1.000
_cell.length_b   1.000
_cell.length_c   1.000
_cell.angle_alpha   90.00
_cell.angle_beta   90.00
_cell.angle_gamma   90.00
#
_symmetry.space_group_name_H-M   'P 1'
#
loop_
_entity.id
_entity.type
_entity.pdbx_description
1 polymer ?
#
loop_
_entity_poly.entity_id
_entity_poly.type
_entity_poly.pdbx_seq_one_letter_code
_entity_poly.pdbx_strand_id
1 'polypeptide(L)'
;MLNQRQEDYAQLLYKGVKQIKAYEEAGFSINSTPETIAANASRLANSDKIVARLQELNAPMVEVLQSTKAKKLQILEKIYAHEPNSETITAQVTIKAVAEHNKMAGDYAPEKHAVLGDIEITIVHKDKGG
;
A
#
# COMPACT_ATOMS: atom_id res chain seq x y z
N MET A 1 6.52 10.68 -21.37
CA MET A 1 5.66 9.79 -22.16
C MET A 1 6.15 8.36 -22.00
N LEU A 2 5.27 7.45 -21.56
CA LEU A 2 5.54 6.01 -21.53
C LEU A 2 5.35 5.44 -22.94
N ASN A 3 6.14 4.42 -23.30
CA ASN A 3 5.82 3.61 -24.47
C ASN A 3 4.74 2.57 -24.11
N GLN A 4 4.13 1.94 -25.13
CA GLN A 4 3.04 0.98 -24.90
C GLN A 4 3.42 -0.14 -23.92
N ARG A 5 4.64 -0.66 -24.03
CA ARG A 5 5.11 -1.77 -23.19
C ARG A 5 5.35 -1.35 -21.74
N GLN A 6 5.80 -0.12 -21.52
CA GLN A 6 5.91 0.48 -20.19
C GLN A 6 4.53 0.74 -19.57
N GLU A 7 3.55 1.14 -20.38
CA GLU A 7 2.17 1.30 -19.94
C GLU A 7 1.56 -0.05 -19.53
N ASP A 8 1.74 -1.09 -20.35
CA ASP A 8 1.27 -2.45 -20.04
C ASP A 8 1.93 -2.97 -18.74
N TYR A 9 3.23 -2.74 -18.58
CA TYR A 9 3.96 -3.05 -17.35
C TYR A 9 3.37 -2.35 -16.12
N ALA A 10 3.12 -1.03 -16.20
CA ALA A 10 2.53 -0.27 -15.10
C ALA A 10 1.12 -0.78 -14.73
N GLN A 11 0.29 -1.11 -15.73
CA GLN A 11 -1.04 -1.67 -15.50
C GLN A 11 -0.98 -3.05 -14.84
N LEU A 12 -0.03 -3.92 -15.22
CA LEU A 12 0.16 -5.22 -14.61
C LEU A 12 0.61 -5.11 -13.15
N LEU A 13 1.51 -4.17 -12.85
CA LEU A 13 1.91 -3.87 -11.47
C LEU A 13 0.72 -3.37 -10.63
N TYR A 14 -0.10 -2.47 -11.18
CA TYR A 14 -1.32 -1.99 -10.52
C TYR A 14 -2.31 -3.12 -10.24
N LYS A 15 -2.41 -4.12 -11.13
CA LYS A 15 -3.22 -5.34 -10.94
C LYS A 15 -2.61 -6.34 -9.93
N GLY A 16 -1.45 -6.04 -9.35
CA GLY A 16 -0.78 -6.88 -8.35
C GLY A 16 0.12 -7.97 -8.91
N VAL A 17 0.46 -7.92 -10.21
CA VAL A 17 1.41 -8.87 -10.80
C VAL A 17 2.83 -8.56 -10.33
N LYS A 18 3.62 -9.60 -10.01
CA LYS A 18 5.02 -9.44 -9.58
C LYS A 18 5.88 -8.83 -10.69
N GLN A 19 6.84 -7.98 -10.33
CA GLN A 19 7.68 -7.21 -11.25
C GLN A 19 8.29 -8.04 -12.39
N ILE A 20 8.90 -9.19 -12.09
CA ILE A 20 9.52 -10.05 -13.11
C ILE A 20 8.47 -10.53 -14.13
N LYS A 21 7.35 -11.06 -13.63
CA LYS A 21 6.26 -11.58 -14.46
C LYS A 21 5.60 -10.47 -15.28
N ALA A 22 5.37 -9.30 -14.68
CA ALA A 22 4.84 -8.13 -15.39
C ALA A 22 5.78 -7.68 -16.52
N TYR A 23 7.10 -7.76 -16.31
CA TYR A 23 8.11 -7.38 -17.29
C TYR A 23 8.13 -8.36 -18.48
N GLU A 24 7.97 -9.65 -18.22
CA GLU A 24 7.84 -10.69 -19.25
C GLU A 24 6.53 -10.54 -20.04
N GLU A 25 5.40 -10.37 -19.35
CA GLU A 25 4.07 -10.21 -19.97
C GLU A 25 3.96 -8.92 -20.79
N ALA A 26 4.68 -7.85 -20.39
CA ALA A 26 4.82 -6.62 -21.18
C ALA A 26 5.80 -6.76 -22.38
N GLY A 27 6.31 -7.96 -22.62
CA GLY A 27 7.10 -8.34 -23.80
C GLY A 27 8.58 -7.99 -23.74
N PHE A 28 9.15 -7.67 -22.56
CA PHE A 28 10.56 -7.29 -22.40
C PHE A 28 11.58 -8.42 -22.43
N SER A 29 11.14 -9.67 -22.31
CA SER A 29 12.07 -10.79 -22.14
C SER A 29 11.92 -11.83 -23.24
N ILE A 30 12.67 -11.69 -24.34
CA ILE A 30 12.75 -12.78 -25.33
C ILE A 30 14.08 -13.53 -25.22
N ASN A 31 15.19 -12.87 -24.85
CA ASN A 31 16.54 -13.48 -24.92
C ASN A 31 17.49 -13.10 -23.75
N SER A 32 17.00 -12.93 -22.52
CA SER A 32 17.82 -12.54 -21.37
C SER A 32 17.82 -13.58 -20.24
N THR A 33 18.87 -13.62 -19.43
CA THR A 33 18.91 -14.51 -18.25
C THR A 33 17.92 -14.04 -17.18
N PRO A 34 17.42 -14.94 -16.31
CA PRO A 34 16.52 -14.59 -15.22
C PRO A 34 17.04 -13.46 -14.32
N GLU A 35 18.34 -13.43 -14.03
CA GLU A 35 18.97 -12.41 -13.19
C GLU A 35 18.93 -11.02 -13.87
N THR A 36 19.16 -11.01 -15.18
CA THR A 36 19.11 -9.79 -15.99
C THR A 36 17.69 -9.24 -16.06
N ILE A 37 16.70 -10.13 -16.24
CA ILE A 37 15.28 -9.79 -16.23
C ILE A 37 14.89 -9.18 -14.88
N ALA A 38 15.29 -9.80 -13.76
CA ALA A 38 15.00 -9.32 -12.43
C ALA A 38 15.60 -7.93 -12.15
N ALA A 39 16.87 -7.73 -12.51
CA ALA A 39 17.54 -6.45 -12.36
C ALA A 39 16.87 -5.35 -13.19
N ASN A 40 16.50 -5.65 -14.43
CA ASN A 40 15.85 -4.69 -15.33
C ASN A 40 14.41 -4.39 -14.91
N ALA A 41 13.63 -5.40 -14.49
CA ALA A 41 12.28 -5.22 -13.97
C ALA A 41 12.28 -4.35 -12.71
N SER A 42 13.22 -4.60 -11.80
CA SER A 42 13.39 -3.79 -10.58
C SER A 42 13.76 -2.34 -10.91
N ARG A 43 14.71 -2.11 -11.82
CA ARG A 43 15.06 -0.76 -12.29
C ARG A 43 13.87 -0.05 -12.94
N LEU A 44 13.10 -0.76 -13.76
CA LEU A 44 11.94 -0.19 -14.44
C LEU A 44 10.82 0.16 -13.44
N ALA A 45 10.57 -0.69 -12.45
CA ALA A 45 9.58 -0.44 -11.40
C ALA A 45 9.88 0.83 -10.60
N ASN A 46 11.16 1.12 -10.38
CA ASN A 46 11.62 2.32 -9.65
C ASN A 46 11.83 3.55 -10.56
N SER A 47 11.56 3.46 -11.86
CA SER A 47 11.73 4.61 -12.74
C SER A 47 10.64 5.65 -12.50
N ASP A 48 11.00 6.93 -12.50
CA ASP A 48 10.09 8.05 -12.22
C ASP A 48 8.81 7.99 -13.08
N LYS A 49 8.94 7.55 -14.33
CA LYS A 49 7.80 7.43 -15.26
C LYS A 49 6.79 6.37 -14.81
N ILE A 50 7.26 5.19 -14.41
CA ILE A 50 6.39 4.11 -13.94
C ILE A 50 5.79 4.47 -12.59
N VAL A 51 6.59 5.05 -11.69
CA VAL A 51 6.13 5.51 -10.37
C VAL A 51 5.04 6.57 -10.52
N ALA A 52 5.24 7.59 -11.35
CA ALA A 52 4.23 8.61 -11.61
C ALA A 52 2.94 8.00 -12.19
N ARG A 53 3.06 7.05 -13.13
CA ARG A 53 1.90 6.38 -13.69
C ARG A 53 1.14 5.55 -12.66
N LEU A 54 1.85 4.83 -11.79
CA LEU A 54 1.23 4.10 -10.68
C LEU A 54 0.52 5.04 -9.70
N GLN A 55 1.08 6.23 -9.43
CA GLN A 55 0.43 7.24 -8.61
C GLN A 55 -0.87 7.74 -9.25
N GLU A 56 -0.88 8.00 -10.56
CA GLU A 56 -2.10 8.37 -11.29
C GLU A 56 -3.18 7.27 -11.22
N LEU A 57 -2.80 6.01 -11.41
CA LEU A 57 -3.73 4.88 -11.33
C LEU A 57 -4.31 4.72 -9.91
N ASN A 58 -3.51 5.02 -8.88
CA ASN A 58 -3.95 4.97 -7.49
C ASN A 58 -4.68 6.23 -7.00
N ALA A 59 -4.53 7.37 -7.68
CA ALA A 59 -5.11 8.66 -7.29
C ALA A 59 -6.61 8.61 -6.97
N PRO A 60 -7.50 8.00 -7.81
CA PRO A 60 -8.92 7.94 -7.49
C PRO A 60 -9.20 7.10 -6.24
N MET A 61 -8.43 6.04 -6.00
CA MET A 61 -8.58 5.21 -4.80
C MET A 61 -8.12 5.97 -3.55
N VAL A 62 -7.02 6.72 -3.65
CA VAL A 62 -6.52 7.57 -2.56
C VAL A 62 -7.53 8.68 -2.22
N GLU A 63 -8.12 9.32 -3.24
CA GLU A 63 -9.17 10.33 -3.05
C GLU A 63 -10.42 9.75 -2.37
N VAL A 64 -10.87 8.56 -2.77
CA VAL A 64 -11.99 7.86 -2.12
C VAL A 64 -11.66 7.51 -0.67
N LEU A 65 -10.44 7.01 -0.38
CA LEU A 65 -10.02 6.72 0.99
C LEU A 65 -9.95 7.98 1.86
N GLN A 66 -9.38 9.07 1.32
CA GLN A 66 -9.29 10.35 2.02
C GLN A 66 -10.67 10.94 2.28
N SER A 67 -11.57 10.92 1.28
CA SER A 67 -12.95 11.38 1.44
C SER A 67 -13.73 10.51 2.44
N THR A 68 -13.47 9.20 2.48
CA THR A 68 -14.06 8.30 3.49
C THR A 68 -13.54 8.61 4.88
N LYS A 69 -12.24 8.88 5.04
CA LYS A 69 -11.64 9.32 6.30
C LYS A 69 -12.25 10.66 6.75
N ALA A 70 -12.35 11.64 5.86
CA ALA A 70 -12.94 12.94 6.13
C ALA A 70 -14.43 12.83 6.50
N LYS A 71 -15.22 12.00 5.80
CA LYS A 71 -16.62 11.73 6.14
C LYS A 71 -16.78 11.06 7.50
N LYS A 72 -15.93 10.09 7.82
CA LYS A 72 -15.91 9.45 9.15
C LYS A 72 -15.62 10.49 10.23
N LEU A 73 -14.64 11.37 10.01
CA LEU A 73 -14.28 12.46 10.92
C LEU A 73 -15.45 13.42 11.17
N GLN A 74 -16.14 13.85 10.12
CA GLN A 74 -17.35 14.69 10.23
C GLN A 74 -18.50 14.02 11.00
N ILE A 75 -18.68 12.70 10.86
CA ILE A 75 -19.70 11.97 11.63
C ILE A 75 -19.32 11.97 13.12
N LEU A 76 -18.05 11.78 13.46
CA LEU A 76 -17.56 11.77 14.84
C LEU A 76 -17.64 13.17 15.46
N GLU A 77 -17.34 14.23 14.72
CA GLU A 77 -17.56 15.62 15.13
C GLU A 77 -19.02 15.91 15.43
N LYS A 78 -19.95 15.43 14.59
CA LYS A 78 -21.40 15.57 14.85
C LYS A 78 -21.85 14.84 16.11
N ILE A 79 -21.27 13.67 16.40
CA ILE A 79 -21.52 12.94 17.66
C ILE A 79 -20.99 13.73 18.86
N TYR A 80 -19.81 14.36 18.72
CA TYR A 80 -19.21 15.20 19.76
C TYR A 80 -20.02 16.49 20.02
N ALA A 81 -20.55 17.10 18.96
CA ALA A 81 -21.31 18.35 19.03
C ALA A 81 -22.74 18.18 19.56
N HIS A 82 -23.24 16.94 19.70
CA HIS A 82 -24.54 16.68 20.32
C HIS A 82 -24.46 16.79 21.85
N GLU A 83 -25.51 17.35 22.47
CA GLU A 83 -25.58 17.41 23.93
C GLU A 83 -25.52 16.00 24.55
N PRO A 84 -24.67 15.77 25.57
CA PRO A 84 -24.43 14.45 26.17
C PRO A 84 -25.64 13.85 26.94
N ASN A 85 -26.83 14.46 26.82
CA ASN A 85 -28.09 14.04 27.44
C ASN A 85 -29.19 13.73 26.41
N SER A 86 -28.82 13.38 25.17
CA SER A 86 -29.75 12.80 24.20
C SER A 86 -30.03 11.33 24.54
N GLU A 87 -31.30 10.89 24.50
CA GLU A 87 -31.68 9.47 24.65
C GLU A 87 -31.01 8.56 23.60
N THR A 88 -30.50 9.13 22.50
CA THR A 88 -29.91 8.39 21.37
C THR A 88 -28.38 8.35 21.34
N ILE A 89 -27.68 9.27 22.03
CA ILE A 89 -26.20 9.33 22.03
C ILE A 89 -25.73 9.49 23.47
N THR A 90 -25.22 8.40 24.03
CA THR A 90 -24.68 8.38 25.39
C THR A 90 -23.21 8.80 25.42
N ALA A 91 -22.72 9.24 26.58
CA ALA A 91 -21.31 9.56 26.79
C ALA A 91 -20.36 8.42 26.39
N GLN A 92 -20.79 7.15 26.53
CA GLN A 92 -20.00 5.99 26.11
C GLN A 92 -19.84 5.91 24.58
N VAL A 93 -20.87 6.28 23.82
CA VAL A 93 -20.81 6.36 22.35
C VAL A 93 -19.85 7.47 21.93
N THR A 94 -19.91 8.62 22.58
CA THR A 94 -19.00 9.75 22.33
C THR A 94 -17.55 9.40 22.63
N ILE A 95 -17.27 8.72 23.76
CA ILE A 95 -15.91 8.28 24.11
C ILE A 95 -15.36 7.27 23.10
N LYS A 96 -16.16 6.29 22.68
CA LYS A 96 -15.75 5.31 21.66
C LYS A 96 -15.50 5.97 20.31
N ALA A 97 -16.35 6.92 19.92
CA ALA A 97 -16.18 7.71 18.70
C ALA A 97 -14.84 8.48 18.70
N VAL A 98 -14.49 9.14 19.81
CA VAL A 98 -13.21 9.86 19.96
C VAL A 98 -12.01 8.91 19.96
N ALA A 99 -12.12 7.73 20.59
CA ALA A 99 -11.04 6.74 20.57
C ALA A 99 -10.76 6.24 19.14
N GLU A 100 -11.79 5.90 18.38
CA GLU A 100 -11.66 5.49 16.97
C GLU A 100 -11.12 6.62 16.09
N HIS A 101 -11.57 7.87 16.32
CA HIS A 101 -11.04 9.04 15.64
C HIS A 101 -9.52 9.16 15.81
N ASN A 102 -9.05 9.11 17.04
CA ASN A 102 -7.64 9.27 17.37
C ASN A 102 -6.80 8.09 16.83
N LYS A 103 -7.35 6.87 16.80
CA LYS A 103 -6.71 5.71 16.16
C LYS A 103 -6.55 5.91 14.65
N MET A 104 -7.54 6.51 14.00
CA MET A 104 -7.49 6.85 12.57
C MET A 104 -6.58 8.06 12.25
N ALA A 105 -6.46 9.00 13.18
CA ALA A 105 -5.61 10.18 13.05
C ALA A 105 -4.12 9.88 13.30
N GLY A 106 -3.81 8.76 13.96
CA GLY A 106 -2.45 8.38 14.34
C GLY A 106 -2.01 8.94 15.69
N ASP A 107 -2.96 9.46 16.48
CA ASP A 107 -2.72 10.02 17.82
C ASP A 107 -2.61 8.93 18.90
N TYR A 108 -2.96 7.68 18.58
CA TYR A 108 -2.68 6.52 19.43
C TYR A 108 -1.28 5.98 19.17
N ALA A 109 -0.57 5.65 20.24
CA ALA A 109 0.66 4.89 20.13
C ALA A 109 0.38 3.54 19.43
N PRO A 110 1.26 3.10 18.50
CA PRO A 110 1.08 1.83 17.82
C PRO A 110 0.97 0.67 18.81
N GLU A 111 0.03 -0.24 18.56
CA GLU A 111 -0.14 -1.45 19.36
C GLU A 111 1.15 -2.28 19.30
N LYS A 112 1.76 -2.54 20.47
CA LYS A 112 2.97 -3.36 20.56
C LYS A 112 2.59 -4.83 20.37
N HIS A 113 2.88 -5.38 19.20
CA HIS A 113 2.85 -6.82 18.99
C HIS A 113 4.22 -7.42 19.27
N ALA A 114 4.32 -8.30 20.27
CA ALA A 114 5.49 -9.13 20.48
C ALA A 114 5.43 -10.31 19.49
N VAL A 115 6.39 -10.37 18.58
CA VAL A 115 6.59 -11.57 17.76
C VAL A 115 7.55 -12.48 18.51
N LEU A 116 7.00 -13.54 19.11
CA LEU A 116 7.77 -14.62 19.74
C LEU A 116 7.82 -15.77 18.74
N GLY A 117 8.99 -16.00 18.16
CA GLY A 117 9.22 -17.10 17.23
C GLY A 117 10.69 -17.18 16.86
N ASP A 118 11.20 -18.41 16.74
CA ASP A 118 12.56 -18.64 16.29
C ASP A 118 12.63 -18.35 14.78
N ILE A 119 13.58 -17.50 14.39
CA ILE A 119 13.86 -17.23 12.99
C ILE A 119 14.96 -18.20 12.54
N GLU A 120 14.60 -19.21 11.77
CA GLU A 120 15.58 -20.07 11.10
C GLU A 120 16.14 -19.37 9.86
N ILE A 121 17.44 -19.08 9.88
CA ILE A 121 18.17 -18.50 8.75
C ILE A 121 19.09 -19.58 8.17
N THR A 122 18.84 -20.01 6.93
CA THR A 122 19.74 -20.93 6.22
C THR A 122 20.66 -20.16 5.28
N ILE A 123 21.97 -20.24 5.48
CA ILE A 123 22.98 -19.63 4.62
C ILE A 123 23.53 -20.69 3.66
N VAL A 124 23.33 -20.51 2.34
CA VAL A 124 23.89 -21.39 1.31
C VAL A 124 25.07 -20.70 0.63
N HIS A 125 26.26 -21.26 0.80
CA HIS A 125 27.45 -20.85 0.05
C HIS A 125 27.49 -21.62 -1.28
N LYS A 126 27.47 -20.90 -2.41
CA LYS A 126 27.81 -21.49 -3.71
C LYS A 126 29.31 -21.37 -3.90
N ASP A 127 30.03 -22.49 -3.74
CA ASP A 127 31.42 -22.58 -4.17
C ASP A 127 31.51 -22.33 -5.67
N LYS A 128 32.29 -21.31 -6.04
CA LYS A 128 32.74 -21.13 -7.42
C LYS A 128 33.94 -22.07 -7.61
N GLY A 129 33.67 -23.27 -8.11
CA GLY A 129 34.71 -24.20 -8.55
C GLY A 129 35.60 -23.54 -9.61
N GLY A 130 36.92 -23.69 -9.41
CA GLY A 130 37.97 -23.25 -10.33
C GLY A 130 38.26 -24.23 -11.45
#